data_AF-A0A356UAT3-F1
#
_entry.id   AF-A0A356UAT3-F1
#
_cell.length_a   1.000
_cell.length_b   1.000
_cell.length_c   1.000
_cell.angle_alpha   90.00
_cell.angle_beta   90.00
_cell.angle_gamma   90.00
#
_symmetry.space_group_name_H-M   'P 1'
#
loop_
_entity.id
_entity.type
_entity.pdbx_description
1 polymer ?
#
loop_
_entity_poly.entity_id
_entity_poly.type
_entity_poly.pdbx_seq_one_letter_code
_entity_poly.pdbx_strand_id
1 'polypeptide(L)'
;MVINKRVFNRVRFKHINQGEDTDFQLNCNQQGVRMYSTNKYNFACIRRAQTDTHTWRVEEKEYLRFCRVMDQVDDFRETVTAY
;
A
#
# COMPACT_ATOMS: atom_id res chain seq x y z
N MET A 1 -4.64 1.48 5.42
CA MET A 1 -4.41 0.56 6.56
C MET A 1 -5.41 0.90 7.66
N VAL A 2 -5.93 -0.09 8.38
CA VAL A 2 -6.77 0.14 9.58
C VAL A 2 -6.05 -0.51 10.76
N ILE A 3 -5.87 0.23 11.85
CA ILE A 3 -5.10 -0.22 13.02
C ILE A 3 -6.02 -0.33 14.23
N ASN A 4 -6.02 -1.49 14.88
CA ASN A 4 -6.70 -1.65 16.16
C ASN A 4 -6.05 -0.74 17.22
N LYS A 5 -6.85 0.06 17.93
CA LYS A 5 -6.35 0.99 18.96
C LYS A 5 -5.43 0.33 20.01
N ARG A 6 -5.68 -0.93 20.36
CA ARG A 6 -4.83 -1.70 21.30
C ARG A 6 -3.44 -1.98 20.71
N VAL A 7 -3.37 -2.29 19.42
CA VAL A 7 -2.10 -2.46 18.69
C VAL A 7 -1.37 -1.12 18.62
N PHE A 8 -2.08 -0.05 18.27
CA PHE A 8 -1.47 1.28 18.19
C PHE A 8 -0.89 1.72 19.53
N ASN A 9 -1.54 1.38 20.65
CA ASN A 9 -0.99 1.67 21.98
C ASN A 9 0.29 0.92 22.33
N ARG A 10 0.62 -0.17 21.62
CA ARG A 10 1.82 -0.98 21.82
C ARG A 10 2.92 -0.69 20.80
N VAL A 11 2.55 -0.41 19.55
CA VAL A 11 3.46 -0.09 18.45
C VAL A 11 3.08 1.27 17.89
N ARG A 12 4.04 2.20 17.82
CA ARG A 12 3.85 3.55 17.29
C ARG A 12 4.63 3.73 15.99
N PHE A 13 4.20 4.68 15.17
CA PHE A 13 4.99 5.14 14.03
C PHE A 13 6.28 5.80 14.53
N LYS A 14 7.37 5.57 13.81
CA LYS A 14 8.62 6.30 14.03
C LYS A 14 8.49 7.70 13.46
N HIS A 15 9.26 8.64 14.00
CA HIS A 15 9.34 10.00 13.48
C HIS A 15 10.29 10.06 12.27
N ILE A 16 9.83 9.53 11.14
CA ILE A 16 10.50 9.55 9.84
C ILE A 16 9.49 10.01 8.79
N ASN A 17 9.92 10.44 7.60
CA ASN A 17 9.00 10.95 6.56
C ASN A 17 8.80 9.99 5.39
N GLN A 18 9.54 8.89 5.34
CA GLN A 18 9.48 7.89 4.28
C GLN A 18 9.58 6.50 4.89
N GLY A 19 8.71 5.59 4.45
CA GLY A 19 8.69 4.20 4.93
C GLY A 19 8.07 4.02 6.32
N GLU A 20 7.40 5.03 6.88
CA GLU A 20 6.72 4.94 8.19
C GLU A 20 5.80 3.73 8.31
N ASP A 21 4.98 3.49 7.28
CA ASP A 21 4.04 2.36 7.23
C ASP A 21 4.76 1.01 7.16
N THR A 22 5.86 0.93 6.40
CA THR A 22 6.68 -0.28 6.29
C THR A 22 7.33 -0.61 7.63
N ASP A 23 7.96 0.39 8.26
CA ASP A 23 8.58 0.24 9.56
C ASP A 23 7.57 -0.14 10.64
N PHE A 24 6.37 0.45 10.61
CA PHE A 24 5.28 0.10 11.51
C PHE A 24 4.88 -1.37 11.36
N GLN A 25 4.67 -1.85 10.13
CA GLN A 25 4.31 -3.24 9.85
C GLN A 25 5.42 -4.22 10.27
N LEU A 26 6.69 -3.88 10.03
CA LEU A 26 7.84 -4.68 10.48
C LEU A 26 7.88 -4.79 12.01
N ASN A 27 7.70 -3.68 12.73
CA ASN A 27 7.67 -3.68 14.19
C ASN A 27 6.46 -4.45 14.73
N CYS A 28 5.30 -4.34 14.08
CA CYS A 28 4.12 -5.15 14.39
C CYS A 28 4.43 -6.66 14.24
N ASN A 29 5.05 -7.06 13.12
CA ASN A 29 5.44 -8.44 12.86
C ASN A 29 6.43 -8.97 13.91
N GLN A 30 7.46 -8.20 14.23
CA GLN A 30 8.46 -8.55 15.25
C GLN A 30 7.84 -8.75 16.64
N GLN A 31 6.75 -8.05 16.97
CA GLN A 31 6.02 -8.22 18.22
C GLN A 31 4.87 -9.26 18.13
N GLY A 32 4.81 -10.05 17.06
CA GLY A 32 3.79 -11.09 16.88
C GLY A 32 2.37 -10.54 16.68
N VAL A 33 2.21 -9.31 16.21
CA VAL A 33 0.89 -8.77 15.82
C VAL A 33 0.42 -9.50 14.56
N ARG A 34 -0.76 -10.11 14.63
CA ARG A 34 -1.41 -10.67 13.44
C ARG A 34 -1.86 -9.54 12.52
N MET A 35 -1.41 -9.61 11.27
CA MET A 35 -1.77 -8.68 10.21
C MET A 35 -2.58 -9.43 9.14
N TYR A 36 -3.53 -8.72 8.54
CA TYR A 36 -4.42 -9.26 7.51
C TYR A 36 -4.43 -8.29 6.33
N SER A 37 -4.52 -8.83 5.13
CA SER A 37 -4.72 -8.06 3.90
C SER A 37 -6.16 -8.21 3.41
N THR A 38 -6.66 -7.20 2.71
CA THR A 38 -7.90 -7.32 1.96
C THR A 38 -7.70 -8.20 0.73
N ASN A 39 -8.81 -8.59 0.09
CA ASN A 39 -8.78 -9.28 -1.19
C ASN A 39 -8.38 -8.31 -2.31
N LYS A 40 -7.64 -8.80 -3.31
CA LYS A 40 -7.25 -8.05 -4.52
C LYS A 40 -8.43 -7.46 -5.30
N TYR A 41 -9.63 -8.01 -5.13
CA TYR A 41 -10.85 -7.51 -5.78
C TYR A 41 -11.51 -6.33 -5.04
N ASN A 42 -11.07 -6.00 -3.82
CA ASN A 42 -11.70 -4.99 -2.96
C ASN A 42 -10.80 -3.77 -2.73
N PHE A 43 -9.73 -3.61 -3.50
CA PHE A 43 -8.79 -2.50 -3.37
C PHE A 43 -8.19 -2.11 -4.72
N ALA A 44 -8.26 -0.82 -5.05
CA ALA A 44 -7.61 -0.24 -6.21
C ALA A 44 -6.59 0.81 -5.76
N CYS A 45 -5.35 0.69 -6.25
CA CYS A 45 -4.31 1.69 -6.06
C CYS A 45 -4.21 2.55 -7.32
N ILE A 46 -4.56 3.84 -7.22
CA ILE A 46 -4.50 4.78 -8.33
C ILE A 46 -3.23 5.63 -8.17
N ARG A 47 -2.28 5.46 -9.09
CA ARG A 47 -1.02 6.21 -9.11
C ARG A 47 -1.06 7.25 -10.23
N ARG A 48 -0.77 8.52 -9.90
CA ARG A 48 -0.66 9.59 -10.91
C ARG A 48 0.61 9.39 -11.75
N ALA A 49 0.52 9.67 -13.05
CA ALA A 49 1.65 9.59 -13.98
C ALA A 49 2.79 10.55 -13.62
N GLN A 50 2.46 11.72 -13.09
CA GLN A 50 3.44 12.73 -12.70
C GLN A 50 4.15 12.33 -11.38
N THR A 51 5.34 11.72 -11.50
CA THR A 51 6.03 11.06 -10.38
C THR A 51 6.79 11.98 -9.43
N ASP A 52 7.20 13.15 -9.90
CA ASP A 52 7.90 14.20 -9.13
C ASP A 52 7.05 14.79 -7.99
N THR A 53 5.73 14.75 -8.13
CA THR A 53 4.77 15.19 -7.10
C THR A 53 4.55 14.18 -5.99
N HIS A 54 5.02 12.93 -6.14
CA HIS A 54 4.86 11.91 -5.11
C HIS A 54 5.94 12.05 -4.04
N THR A 55 5.58 11.75 -2.79
CA THR A 55 6.55 11.56 -1.69
C THR A 55 7.47 10.36 -1.96
N TRP A 56 7.01 9.40 -2.77
CA TRP A 56 7.77 8.25 -3.22
C TRP A 56 8.08 8.31 -4.72
N ARG A 57 9.24 8.92 -5.03
CA ARG A 57 9.79 9.15 -6.37
C ARG A 57 10.58 7.96 -6.91
N VAL A 58 10.01 6.77 -6.82
CA VAL A 58 10.60 5.56 -7.38
C VAL A 58 10.40 5.51 -8.89
N GLU A 59 11.40 5.00 -9.61
CA GLU A 59 11.29 4.73 -11.05
C GLU A 59 10.16 3.74 -11.32
N GLU A 60 9.46 3.92 -12.44
CA GLU A 60 8.32 3.07 -12.80
C GLU A 60 8.71 1.60 -12.94
N LYS A 61 9.89 1.31 -13.50
CA LYS A 61 10.43 -0.05 -13.60
C LYS A 61 10.59 -0.72 -12.22
N GLU A 62 11.09 0.02 -11.24
CA GLU A 62 11.30 -0.50 -9.89
C GLU A 62 9.95 -0.71 -9.17
N TYR A 63 8.99 0.20 -9.39
CA TYR A 63 7.62 0.06 -8.90
C TYR A 63 6.92 -1.18 -9.48
N LEU A 64 7.02 -1.39 -10.79
CA LEU A 64 6.33 -2.47 -11.50
C LEU A 64 7.04 -3.83 -11.37
N ARG A 65 8.27 -3.91 -10.84
CA ARG A 65 9.01 -5.18 -10.71
C ARG A 65 8.25 -6.24 -9.91
N PHE A 66 7.38 -5.81 -8.99
CA PHE A 66 6.57 -6.71 -8.17
C PHE A 66 5.15 -6.95 -8.72
N CYS A 67 4.86 -6.39 -9.90
CA CYS A 67 3.54 -6.44 -10.51
C CYS A 67 3.52 -7.35 -11.73
N ARG A 68 2.34 -7.86 -12.05
CA ARG A 68 2.03 -8.44 -13.35
C ARG A 68 1.07 -7.51 -14.07
N VAL A 69 1.45 -7.01 -15.23
CA VAL A 69 0.57 -6.23 -16.10
C VAL A 69 -0.51 -7.17 -16.65
N MET A 70 -1.77 -6.81 -16.43
CA MET A 70 -2.93 -7.62 -16.84
C MET A 70 -3.57 -7.06 -18.11
N ASP A 71 -3.75 -5.74 -18.18
CA ASP A 71 -4.37 -5.06 -19.32
C ASP A 71 -3.97 -3.57 -19.35
N GLN A 72 -4.25 -2.89 -20.47
CA GLN A 72 -4.19 -1.44 -20.62
C GLN A 72 -5.58 -0.92 -20.99
N VAL A 73 -6.19 -0.15 -20.10
CA VAL A 73 -7.57 0.36 -20.26
C VAL A 73 -7.62 1.84 -19.92
N ASP A 74 -8.54 2.58 -20.55
CA ASP A 74 -8.72 4.02 -20.32
C ASP A 74 -9.43 4.31 -18.98
N ASP A 75 -10.41 3.48 -18.60
CA ASP A 75 -11.08 3.54 -17.30
C ASP A 75 -11.18 2.15 -16.66
N PHE A 76 -10.45 1.95 -15.57
CA PHE A 76 -10.46 0.67 -14.84
C PHE A 76 -11.85 0.28 -14.33
N ARG A 77 -12.77 1.25 -14.18
CA ARG A 77 -14.15 1.00 -13.73
C ARG A 77 -14.95 0.13 -14.69
N GLU A 78 -14.59 0.08 -15.97
CA GLU A 78 -15.23 -0.79 -16.96
C GLU A 78 -14.88 -2.27 -16.75
N THR A 79 -13.78 -2.55 -16.05
CA THR A 79 -13.27 -3.91 -15.81
C THR A 79 -13.60 -4.47 -14.43
N VAL A 80 -14.11 -3.63 -13.51
CA VAL A 80 -14.48 -4.05 -12.16
C VAL A 80 -15.97 -4.35 -12.10
N THR A 81 -16.32 -5.48 -11.49
CA THR A 81 -17.72 -5.83 -11.25
C THR A 81 -18.27 -4.93 -10.13
N ALA A 82 -19.34 -4.18 -10.41
CA ALA A 82 -20.05 -3.45 -9.37
C ALA A 82 -20.75 -4.43 -8.41
N TYR A 83 -20.56 -4.22 -7.11
CA TYR A 83 -21.33 -4.89 -6.05
C TYR A 83 -22.39 -3.95 -5.51
#